data_AF-A0A821IYG8-F1
#
_entry.id   AF-A0A821IYG8-F1
#
_cell.length_a   1.000
_cell.length_b   1.000
_cell.length_c   1.000
_cell.angle_alpha   90.00
_cell.angle_beta   90.00
_cell.angle_gamma   90.00
#
_symmetry.space_group_name_H-M   'P 1'
#
loop_
_entity.id
_entity.type
_entity.pdbx_description
1 polymer ?
#
loop_
_entity_poly.entity_id
_entity_poly.type
_entity_poly.pdbx_seq_one_letter_code
_entity_poly.pdbx_strand_id
1 'polypeptide(L)'
;ILNAVDFDDDKEKLIKSEKSFKNWPNISPSPMEMIKARWCRTGRITPDCTSCLYCGIEYHDWNANDNPLDIHQRLSLFCPFARSSHRMYSSSVPTKPIPEVFTKEKIANAATEPNSKLIATSASYYSIPEHRQTSLNTFPGGLPRNAEEIIRSGLYCVGQSTKLRCYNCRRSFNNIHDCPSGEINVMHRYQSPNCSYARLLPTQSETTSANIGDLCRWCLTNSKEIAAYPCMHLTSCTSCSKIVNTCILCDKKPQSFFRLYV
;
A
#
# COMPACT_ATOMS: atom_id res chain seq x y z
N ILE A 1 -16.54 -12.37 21.49
CA ILE A 1 -17.24 -11.10 21.81
C ILE A 1 -16.79 -10.09 20.76
N LEU A 2 -17.63 -9.87 19.74
CA LEU A 2 -17.38 -8.85 18.72
C LEU A 2 -17.58 -7.50 19.39
N ASN A 3 -16.50 -6.75 19.59
CA ASN A 3 -16.60 -5.39 20.12
C ASN A 3 -17.47 -4.57 19.17
N ALA A 4 -18.58 -4.06 19.70
CA ALA A 4 -19.41 -3.08 19.05
C ALA A 4 -18.52 -1.93 18.60
N VAL A 5 -18.56 -1.62 17.31
CA VAL A 5 -17.97 -0.40 16.78
C VAL A 5 -18.78 0.74 17.39
N ASP A 6 -18.14 1.54 18.23
CA ASP A 6 -18.79 2.64 18.95
C ASP A 6 -19.38 3.64 17.94
N PHE A 7 -20.70 3.67 17.82
CA PHE A 7 -21.40 4.44 16.77
C PHE A 7 -21.28 5.96 16.96
N ASP A 8 -20.94 6.42 18.18
CA ASP A 8 -20.84 7.85 18.51
C ASP A 8 -19.52 8.48 18.01
N ASP A 9 -18.41 7.73 17.99
CA ASP A 9 -17.10 8.19 17.49
C ASP A 9 -17.13 8.43 15.97
N ASP A 10 -17.95 7.68 15.24
CA ASP A 10 -18.13 7.83 13.80
C ASP A 10 -18.88 9.13 13.43
N LYS A 11 -19.83 9.57 14.26
CA LYS A 11 -20.58 10.80 14.01
C LYS A 11 -19.71 12.05 14.15
N GLU A 12 -18.87 12.10 15.19
CA GLU A 12 -17.97 13.23 15.42
C GLU A 12 -16.92 13.37 14.31
N LYS A 13 -16.33 12.23 13.89
CA LYS A 13 -15.39 12.18 12.76
C LYS A 13 -16.00 12.69 11.46
N LEU A 14 -17.28 12.40 11.21
CA LEU A 14 -17.99 12.89 10.02
C LEU A 14 -18.30 14.37 10.08
N ILE A 15 -18.78 14.89 11.21
CA ILE A 15 -19.01 16.32 11.41
C ILE A 15 -17.69 17.10 11.21
N LYS A 16 -16.57 16.55 11.69
CA LYS A 16 -15.24 17.13 11.49
C LYS A 16 -14.84 17.14 10.01
N SER A 17 -15.09 16.05 9.28
CA SER A 17 -14.82 15.98 7.85
C SER A 17 -15.67 16.99 7.07
N GLU A 18 -16.96 17.09 7.32
CA GLU A 18 -17.85 18.07 6.67
C GLU A 18 -17.34 19.50 6.84
N LYS A 19 -16.97 19.89 8.07
CA LYS A 19 -16.42 21.22 8.35
C LYS A 19 -15.08 21.48 7.66
N SER A 20 -14.28 20.43 7.43
CA SER A 20 -12.94 20.57 6.85
C SER A 20 -12.94 21.05 5.40
N PHE A 21 -14.02 20.83 4.64
CA PHE A 21 -14.07 21.13 3.20
C PHE A 21 -14.51 22.56 2.83
N LYS A 22 -14.65 23.47 3.80
CA LYS A 22 -15.11 24.85 3.57
C LYS A 22 -14.32 25.61 2.47
N ASN A 23 -13.03 25.31 2.30
CA ASN A 23 -12.14 25.96 1.32
C ASN A 23 -11.62 24.99 0.23
N TRP A 24 -12.35 23.90 -0.02
CA TRP A 24 -11.95 22.87 -1.00
C TRP A 24 -11.72 23.46 -2.39
N PRO A 25 -10.52 23.30 -3.00
CA PRO A 25 -10.19 23.98 -4.25
C PRO A 25 -10.77 23.30 -5.48
N ASN A 26 -11.22 22.04 -5.39
CA ASN A 26 -11.63 21.26 -6.54
C ASN A 26 -13.16 21.22 -6.67
N ILE A 27 -13.66 21.47 -7.88
CA ILE A 27 -15.08 21.27 -8.20
C ILE A 27 -15.39 19.77 -8.25
N SER A 28 -14.45 18.98 -8.78
CA SER A 28 -14.49 17.52 -8.81
C SER A 28 -13.11 16.95 -8.43
N PRO A 29 -13.04 15.92 -7.56
CA PRO A 29 -14.16 15.40 -6.76
C PRO A 29 -14.71 16.46 -5.79
N SER A 30 -16.02 16.51 -5.67
CA SER A 30 -16.73 17.47 -4.84
C SER A 30 -16.53 17.17 -3.34
N PRO A 31 -16.71 18.17 -2.45
CA PRO A 31 -16.68 17.93 -1.00
C PRO A 31 -17.56 16.76 -0.57
N MET A 32 -18.74 16.62 -1.17
CA MET A 32 -19.68 15.55 -0.86
C MET A 32 -19.13 14.17 -1.24
N GLU A 33 -18.49 14.04 -2.41
CA GLU A 33 -17.85 12.77 -2.84
C GLU A 33 -16.68 12.40 -1.91
N MET A 34 -15.91 13.41 -1.49
CA MET A 34 -14.81 13.24 -0.55
C MET A 34 -15.30 12.74 0.82
N ILE A 35 -16.33 13.39 1.38
CA ILE A 35 -16.94 13.01 2.66
C ILE A 35 -17.54 11.61 2.59
N LYS A 36 -18.24 11.28 1.49
CA LYS A 36 -18.80 9.93 1.25
C LYS A 36 -17.73 8.85 1.24
N ALA A 37 -16.55 9.12 0.68
CA ALA A 37 -15.42 8.22 0.70
C ALA A 37 -14.56 8.28 1.99
N ARG A 38 -15.05 9.01 3.01
CA ARG A 38 -14.45 9.17 4.35
C ARG A 38 -13.10 9.90 4.36
N TRP A 39 -12.89 10.79 3.40
CA TRP A 39 -11.79 11.73 3.41
C TRP A 39 -12.12 12.93 4.30
N CYS A 40 -11.11 13.49 4.94
CA CYS A 40 -11.14 14.76 5.65
C CYS A 40 -10.05 15.62 5.05
N ARG A 41 -10.35 16.88 4.69
CA ARG A 41 -9.30 17.79 4.23
C ARG A 41 -8.38 18.11 5.41
N THR A 42 -7.07 18.05 5.18
CA THR A 42 -6.05 18.43 6.16
C THR A 42 -5.35 19.72 5.76
N GLY A 43 -5.18 19.98 4.45
CA GLY A 43 -4.51 21.18 3.94
C GLY A 43 -3.04 21.31 4.34
N ARG A 44 -2.40 20.22 4.80
CA ARG A 44 -1.05 20.27 5.41
C ARG A 44 0.08 20.44 4.41
N ILE A 45 -0.05 19.78 3.25
CA ILE A 45 0.97 19.78 2.19
C ILE A 45 0.57 20.76 1.09
N THR A 46 -0.63 20.56 0.55
CA THR A 46 -1.27 21.37 -0.48
C THR A 46 -2.70 21.74 -0.04
N PRO A 47 -3.33 22.75 -0.65
CA PRO A 47 -4.72 23.09 -0.35
C PRO A 47 -5.70 21.92 -0.54
N ASP A 48 -5.42 20.96 -1.41
CA ASP A 48 -6.26 19.78 -1.65
C ASP A 48 -5.82 18.53 -0.86
N CYS A 49 -4.85 18.66 0.05
CA CYS A 49 -4.39 17.55 0.87
C CYS A 49 -5.50 17.04 1.80
N THR A 50 -5.68 15.72 1.82
CA THR A 50 -6.75 15.01 2.52
C THR A 50 -6.22 13.78 3.26
N SER A 51 -6.94 13.31 4.28
CA SER A 51 -6.65 12.10 5.05
C SER A 51 -7.91 11.29 5.31
N CYS A 52 -7.81 9.95 5.26
CA CYS A 52 -8.92 9.07 5.62
C CYS A 52 -9.19 9.08 7.13
N LEU A 53 -10.46 9.20 7.53
CA LEU A 53 -10.90 9.18 8.93
C LEU A 53 -10.66 7.85 9.67
N TYR A 54 -10.53 6.74 8.94
CA TYR A 54 -10.44 5.39 9.52
C TYR A 54 -9.02 4.81 9.46
N CYS A 55 -8.33 4.97 8.33
CA CYS A 55 -6.98 4.42 8.15
C CYS A 55 -5.87 5.47 8.18
N GLY A 56 -6.22 6.76 8.20
CA GLY A 56 -5.26 7.87 8.28
C GLY A 56 -4.45 8.11 7.01
N ILE A 57 -4.67 7.35 5.94
CA ILE A 57 -3.90 7.52 4.71
C ILE A 57 -4.11 8.91 4.12
N GLU A 58 -3.04 9.55 3.70
CA GLU A 58 -3.08 10.89 3.10
C GLU A 58 -2.98 10.83 1.59
N TYR A 59 -3.68 11.74 0.91
CA TYR A 59 -3.61 11.93 -0.54
C TYR A 59 -3.83 13.41 -0.90
N HIS A 60 -3.12 13.85 -1.93
CA HIS A 60 -3.16 15.19 -2.50
C HIS A 60 -3.01 15.08 -4.03
N ASP A 61 -3.06 16.20 -4.74
CA ASP A 61 -3.05 16.29 -6.20
C ASP A 61 -4.29 15.63 -6.84
N TRP A 62 -5.47 15.93 -6.28
CA TRP A 62 -6.76 15.48 -6.78
C TRP A 62 -7.09 16.08 -8.14
N ASN A 63 -7.49 15.23 -9.08
CA ASN A 63 -7.90 15.61 -10.43
C ASN A 63 -9.40 15.43 -10.63
N ALA A 64 -9.97 16.13 -11.60
CA ALA A 64 -11.40 16.04 -11.93
C ALA A 64 -11.90 14.65 -12.36
N ASN A 65 -10.99 13.72 -12.68
CA ASN A 65 -11.34 12.33 -13.03
C ASN A 65 -11.11 11.36 -11.86
N ASP A 66 -10.59 11.81 -10.73
CA ASP A 66 -10.28 10.94 -9.60
C ASP A 66 -11.55 10.58 -8.84
N ASN A 67 -11.83 9.28 -8.73
CA ASN A 67 -12.88 8.78 -7.87
C ASN A 67 -12.35 8.59 -6.44
N PRO A 68 -12.86 9.32 -5.43
CA PRO A 68 -12.32 9.26 -4.07
C PRO A 68 -12.33 7.87 -3.43
N LEU A 69 -13.26 7.00 -3.82
CA LEU A 69 -13.33 5.64 -3.30
C LEU A 69 -12.31 4.74 -3.97
N ASP A 70 -12.11 4.85 -5.28
CA ASP A 70 -11.11 4.05 -6.01
C ASP A 70 -9.69 4.41 -5.57
N ILE A 71 -9.41 5.71 -5.43
CA ILE A 71 -8.15 6.21 -4.86
C ILE A 71 -7.95 5.61 -3.46
N HIS A 72 -8.99 5.62 -2.63
CA HIS A 72 -8.93 5.06 -1.27
C HIS A 72 -8.67 3.55 -1.26
N GLN A 73 -9.38 2.78 -2.08
CA GLN A 73 -9.20 1.32 -2.19
C GLN A 73 -7.79 0.96 -2.67
N ARG A 74 -7.29 1.69 -3.68
CA ARG A 74 -5.94 1.50 -4.22
C ARG A 74 -4.85 1.81 -3.20
N LEU A 75 -5.03 2.86 -2.40
CA LEU A 75 -4.04 3.29 -1.42
C LEU A 75 -4.10 2.48 -0.11
N SER A 76 -5.27 1.96 0.27
CA SER A 76 -5.47 1.29 1.56
C SER A 76 -6.36 0.05 1.47
N LEU A 77 -5.77 -1.08 1.09
CA LEU A 77 -6.42 -2.40 0.99
C LEU A 77 -6.96 -2.96 2.32
N PHE A 78 -6.61 -2.32 3.44
CA PHE A 78 -6.99 -2.74 4.80
C PHE A 78 -7.80 -1.69 5.55
N CYS A 79 -8.17 -0.58 4.92
CA CYS A 79 -9.10 0.35 5.55
C CYS A 79 -10.45 -0.35 5.78
N PRO A 80 -11.00 -0.35 7.02
CA PRO A 80 -12.29 -0.96 7.32
C PRO A 80 -13.41 -0.45 6.41
N PHE A 81 -13.41 0.85 6.09
CA PHE A 81 -14.38 1.48 5.20
C PHE A 81 -14.16 1.14 3.72
N ALA A 82 -12.92 1.21 3.22
CA ALA A 82 -12.65 0.95 1.80
C ALA A 82 -12.98 -0.51 1.44
N ARG A 83 -12.74 -1.45 2.36
CA ARG A 83 -13.09 -2.87 2.22
C ARG A 83 -14.59 -3.12 2.20
N SER A 84 -15.36 -2.50 3.08
CA SER A 84 -16.82 -2.70 3.13
C SER A 84 -17.52 -2.09 1.92
N SER A 85 -16.99 -0.98 1.41
CA SER A 85 -17.54 -0.26 0.24
C SER A 85 -17.30 -0.97 -1.10
N HIS A 86 -16.34 -1.92 -1.18
CA HIS A 86 -16.11 -2.76 -2.36
C HIS A 86 -17.31 -3.67 -2.71
N ARG A 87 -18.23 -3.90 -1.75
CA ARG A 87 -19.43 -4.72 -1.96
C ARG A 87 -20.55 -4.00 -2.73
N MET A 88 -20.47 -2.68 -2.94
CA MET A 88 -21.57 -1.88 -3.50
C MET A 88 -21.32 -1.29 -4.91
N TYR A 89 -20.15 -1.45 -5.50
CA TYR A 89 -19.82 -0.85 -6.81
C TYR A 89 -19.28 -1.86 -7.83
N SER A 90 -19.93 -3.02 -7.93
CA SER A 90 -19.80 -3.96 -9.04
C SER A 90 -20.82 -3.61 -10.13
N SER A 91 -20.74 -2.41 -10.69
CA SER A 91 -21.48 -2.08 -11.93
C SER A 91 -20.99 -0.74 -12.47
N SER A 92 -20.59 -0.75 -13.75
CA SER A 92 -20.22 0.37 -14.63
C SER A 92 -18.90 1.12 -14.35
N VAL A 93 -17.82 0.69 -15.01
CA VAL A 93 -16.71 1.58 -15.40
C VAL A 93 -16.74 1.76 -16.92
N PRO A 94 -16.82 3.00 -17.45
CA PRO A 94 -16.66 3.29 -18.87
C PRO A 94 -15.21 3.03 -19.34
N THR A 95 -15.04 2.20 -20.35
CA THR A 95 -13.76 1.97 -21.03
C THR A 95 -13.40 3.15 -21.93
N LYS A 96 -12.31 3.87 -21.63
CA LYS A 96 -11.65 4.74 -22.62
C LYS A 96 -10.64 3.91 -23.45
N PRO A 97 -10.53 4.13 -24.76
CA PRO A 97 -9.52 3.50 -25.61
C PRO A 97 -8.11 4.00 -25.24
N ILE A 98 -7.14 3.09 -25.32
CA ILE A 98 -5.72 3.29 -24.97
C ILE A 98 -5.04 4.10 -26.10
N PRO A 99 -4.40 5.26 -25.82
CA PRO A 99 -3.49 5.90 -26.78
C PRO A 99 -2.21 5.06 -26.94
N GLU A 100 -1.69 5.02 -28.16
CA GLU A 100 -0.67 4.11 -28.66
C GLU A 100 0.63 4.01 -27.82
N VAL A 101 1.18 2.79 -27.90
CA VAL A 101 2.33 2.22 -27.19
C VAL A 101 3.54 3.16 -27.07
N PHE A 102 4.03 3.36 -25.83
CA PHE A 102 5.36 3.94 -25.59
C PHE A 102 6.43 2.96 -26.08
N THR A 103 7.17 3.35 -27.13
CA THR A 103 8.24 2.53 -27.69
C THR A 103 9.44 2.46 -26.75
N LYS A 104 10.23 1.39 -26.88
CA LYS A 104 11.42 1.13 -26.06
C LYS A 104 12.45 2.27 -26.14
N GLU A 105 12.49 3.03 -27.25
CA GLU A 105 13.37 4.18 -27.39
C GLU A 105 13.00 5.34 -26.45
N LYS A 106 11.70 5.60 -26.21
CA LYS A 106 11.26 6.67 -25.30
C LYS A 106 11.59 6.39 -23.84
N ILE A 107 11.67 5.10 -23.46
CA ILE A 107 12.08 4.66 -22.12
C ILE A 107 13.59 4.84 -21.93
N ALA A 108 14.39 4.55 -22.98
CA ALA A 108 15.84 4.68 -22.94
C ALA A 108 16.28 6.16 -22.83
N ASN A 109 15.62 7.07 -23.55
CA ASN A 109 15.98 8.49 -23.55
C ASN A 109 15.64 9.21 -22.23
N ALA A 110 14.66 8.70 -21.47
CA ALA A 110 14.32 9.23 -20.15
C ALA A 110 15.35 8.85 -19.07
N ALA A 111 16.16 7.82 -19.30
CA ALA A 111 17.18 7.35 -18.37
C ALA A 111 18.52 8.11 -18.49
N THR A 112 18.68 8.96 -19.52
CA THR A 112 19.95 9.63 -19.83
C THR A 112 20.00 11.12 -19.49
N GLU A 113 18.92 11.71 -18.94
CA GLU A 113 18.94 13.12 -18.51
C GLU A 113 19.66 13.27 -17.15
N PRO A 114 20.79 14.01 -17.06
CA PRO A 114 21.62 14.05 -15.85
C PRO A 114 21.06 14.92 -14.72
N ASN A 115 19.86 15.49 -14.85
CA ASN A 115 19.35 16.42 -13.86
C ASN A 115 17.82 16.43 -13.77
N SER A 116 17.25 15.48 -13.05
CA SER A 116 16.08 15.80 -12.22
C SER A 116 16.20 15.10 -10.87
N LYS A 117 16.31 15.91 -9.83
CA LYS A 117 16.33 15.52 -8.42
C LYS A 117 14.98 14.91 -8.02
N LEU A 118 14.70 13.67 -8.45
CA LEU A 118 13.72 12.83 -7.79
C LEU A 118 14.36 12.31 -6.52
N ILE A 119 14.28 13.11 -5.46
CA ILE A 119 14.61 12.66 -4.11
C ILE A 119 13.78 11.40 -3.86
N ALA A 120 14.45 10.29 -3.52
CA ALA A 120 13.88 8.99 -3.20
C ALA A 120 12.99 9.01 -1.94
N THR A 121 11.87 9.73 -1.99
CA THR A 121 10.91 9.93 -0.88
C THR A 121 9.60 9.16 -1.08
N SER A 122 9.33 8.59 -2.26
CA SER A 122 8.14 7.77 -2.47
C SER A 122 8.39 6.35 -1.94
N ALA A 123 7.60 5.85 -0.97
CA ALA A 123 7.77 4.46 -0.54
C ALA A 123 7.25 3.42 -1.53
N SER A 124 6.80 3.85 -2.71
CA SER A 124 6.76 2.94 -3.86
C SER A 124 8.17 2.42 -4.17
N TYR A 125 9.20 3.26 -4.08
CA TYR A 125 10.60 2.84 -4.28
C TYR A 125 11.02 1.77 -3.27
N TYR A 126 10.77 2.01 -1.98
CA TYR A 126 11.15 1.08 -0.91
C TYR A 126 10.17 -0.09 -0.70
N SER A 127 9.14 -0.25 -1.54
CA SER A 127 8.29 -1.44 -1.53
C SER A 127 9.04 -2.69 -2.00
N ILE A 128 10.10 -2.50 -2.79
CA ILE A 128 11.00 -3.52 -3.33
C ILE A 128 12.08 -3.85 -2.27
N PRO A 129 12.25 -5.12 -1.85
CA PRO A 129 13.24 -5.54 -0.85
C PRO A 129 14.68 -5.12 -1.16
N GLU A 130 15.09 -5.23 -2.43
CA GLU A 130 16.45 -4.94 -2.90
C GLU A 130 16.82 -3.47 -2.66
N HIS A 131 15.87 -2.55 -2.84
CA HIS A 131 16.09 -1.13 -2.55
C HIS A 131 16.24 -0.86 -1.05
N ARG A 132 15.56 -1.65 -0.20
CA ARG A 132 15.75 -1.58 1.26
C ARG A 132 17.13 -2.10 1.65
N GLN A 133 17.61 -3.16 1.00
CA GLN A 133 18.98 -3.64 1.17
C GLN A 133 20.01 -2.57 0.81
N THR A 134 19.88 -1.93 -0.36
CA THR A 134 20.75 -0.81 -0.75
C THR A 134 20.75 0.31 0.29
N SER A 135 19.59 0.63 0.88
CA SER A 135 19.52 1.64 1.94
C SER A 135 20.31 1.29 3.20
N LEU A 136 20.42 0.00 3.55
CA LEU A 136 21.16 -0.42 4.74
C LEU A 136 22.68 -0.38 4.54
N ASN A 137 23.16 -0.33 3.29
CA ASN A 137 24.58 -0.14 3.01
C ASN A 137 25.07 1.26 3.44
N THR A 138 24.17 2.23 3.60
CA THR A 138 24.52 3.58 4.10
C THR A 138 24.36 3.71 5.61
N PHE A 139 24.15 2.59 6.33
CA PHE A 139 23.93 2.60 7.77
C PHE A 139 25.21 2.97 8.55
N PRO A 140 25.16 3.95 9.47
CA PRO A 140 26.32 4.34 10.26
C PRO A 140 26.85 3.18 11.11
N GLY A 141 28.15 2.90 11.02
CA GLY A 141 28.77 1.76 11.72
C GLY A 141 28.73 0.44 10.95
N GLY A 142 28.26 0.46 9.70
CA GLY A 142 28.21 -0.71 8.82
C GLY A 142 26.85 -1.42 8.83
N LEU A 143 26.76 -2.54 8.11
CA LEU A 143 25.53 -3.31 7.95
C LEU A 143 25.01 -3.78 9.32
N PRO A 144 23.75 -3.50 9.72
CA PRO A 144 23.20 -4.01 10.96
C PRO A 144 23.19 -5.53 11.02
N ARG A 145 23.45 -6.13 12.20
CA ARG A 145 23.44 -7.59 12.42
C ARG A 145 22.13 -8.26 11.97
N ASN A 146 21.01 -7.56 12.11
CA ASN A 146 19.65 -8.00 11.79
C ASN A 146 19.14 -7.40 10.47
N ALA A 147 20.02 -7.05 9.53
CA ALA A 147 19.66 -6.45 8.24
C ALA A 147 18.56 -7.20 7.48
N GLU A 148 18.66 -8.53 7.39
CA GLU A 148 17.65 -9.36 6.73
C GLU A 148 16.27 -9.28 7.40
N GLU A 149 16.24 -9.20 8.72
CA GLU A 149 14.99 -9.07 9.47
C GLU A 149 14.39 -7.67 9.32
N ILE A 150 15.24 -6.64 9.27
CA ILE A 150 14.85 -5.25 8.97
C ILE A 150 14.19 -5.19 7.58
N ILE A 151 14.83 -5.76 6.55
CA ILE A 151 14.32 -5.81 5.17
C ILE A 151 12.98 -6.56 5.11
N ARG A 152 12.91 -7.75 5.72
CA ARG A 152 11.68 -8.57 5.80
C ARG A 152 10.57 -7.85 6.53
N SER A 153 10.88 -7.10 7.59
CA SER A 153 9.94 -6.27 8.35
C SER A 153 9.51 -4.99 7.62
N GLY A 154 9.98 -4.81 6.38
CA GLY A 154 9.57 -3.72 5.49
C GLY A 154 10.21 -2.39 5.87
N LEU A 155 11.34 -2.44 6.56
CA LEU A 155 12.06 -1.28 7.07
C LEU A 155 13.27 -0.96 6.17
N TYR A 156 13.55 0.32 6.02
CA TYR A 156 14.68 0.84 5.24
C TYR A 156 15.34 2.00 5.98
N CYS A 157 16.61 2.27 5.70
CA CYS A 157 17.37 3.36 6.29
C CYS A 157 17.00 4.71 5.65
N VAL A 158 16.84 5.75 6.46
CA VAL A 158 16.61 7.11 5.96
C VAL A 158 17.91 7.89 6.00
N GLY A 159 18.54 8.06 4.82
CA GLY A 159 19.82 8.77 4.69
C GLY A 159 20.97 8.07 5.43
N GLN A 160 21.97 8.85 5.87
CA GLN A 160 23.07 8.39 6.72
C GLN A 160 22.66 8.48 8.20
N SER A 161 21.67 7.69 8.62
CA SER A 161 21.22 7.68 10.02
C SER A 161 20.95 6.27 10.50
N THR A 162 20.86 6.08 11.81
CA THR A 162 20.46 4.79 12.39
C THR A 162 18.93 4.62 12.42
N LYS A 163 18.20 5.58 11.83
CA LYS A 163 16.74 5.64 11.84
C LYS A 163 16.18 4.80 10.69
N LEU A 164 15.31 3.87 11.05
CA LEU A 164 14.63 3.00 10.11
C LEU A 164 13.21 3.50 9.85
N ARG A 165 12.71 3.33 8.63
CA ARG A 165 11.36 3.73 8.24
C ARG A 165 10.65 2.58 7.55
N CYS A 166 9.37 2.38 7.85
CA CYS A 166 8.59 1.40 7.12
C CYS A 166 8.15 1.94 5.76
N TYR A 167 8.31 1.15 4.69
CA TYR A 167 7.80 1.53 3.37
C TYR A 167 6.26 1.65 3.36
N ASN A 168 5.58 0.80 4.13
CA ASN A 168 4.13 0.72 4.11
C ASN A 168 3.48 1.75 5.05
N CYS A 169 3.74 1.68 6.36
CA CYS A 169 3.10 2.60 7.32
C CYS A 169 3.82 3.95 7.47
N ARG A 170 4.98 4.13 6.85
CA ARG A 170 5.82 5.34 6.93
C ARG A 170 6.32 5.73 8.32
N ARG A 171 5.94 5.00 9.38
CA ARG A 171 6.47 5.23 10.72
C ARG A 171 7.98 5.04 10.70
N SER A 172 8.66 5.96 11.38
CA SER A 172 10.09 5.85 11.61
C SER A 172 10.35 5.36 13.03
N PHE A 173 11.37 4.51 13.17
CA PHE A 173 11.77 3.83 14.38
C PHE A 173 13.20 4.23 14.70
N ASN A 174 13.45 4.57 15.96
CA ASN A 174 14.78 4.82 16.46
C ASN A 174 15.24 3.54 17.18
N ASN A 175 16.49 3.14 16.97
CA ASN A 175 17.15 2.04 17.70
C ASN A 175 16.47 0.66 17.59
N ILE A 176 15.54 0.47 16.64
CA ILE A 176 14.89 -0.84 16.47
C ILE A 176 15.87 -1.90 15.93
N HIS A 177 16.98 -1.49 15.32
CA HIS A 177 18.06 -2.38 14.90
C HIS A 177 18.85 -2.96 16.07
N ASP A 178 18.69 -2.44 17.30
CA ASP A 178 19.33 -2.99 18.50
C ASP A 178 18.50 -4.11 19.15
N CYS A 179 17.26 -4.34 18.69
CA CYS A 179 16.39 -5.37 19.25
C CYS A 179 16.97 -6.78 19.00
N PRO A 180 16.70 -7.74 19.92
CA PRO A 180 17.03 -9.14 19.71
C PRO A 180 16.50 -9.67 18.37
N SER A 181 17.25 -10.62 17.79
CA SER A 181 16.81 -11.29 16.56
C SER A 181 15.44 -11.93 16.76
N GLY A 182 14.51 -11.61 15.88
CA GLY A 182 13.12 -12.06 15.92
C GLY A 182 12.10 -11.09 16.48
N GLU A 183 12.56 -9.99 17.05
CA GLU A 183 11.68 -9.02 17.69
C GLU A 183 11.40 -7.80 16.79
N ILE A 184 12.04 -7.66 15.63
CA ILE A 184 11.91 -6.45 14.80
C ILE A 184 10.46 -6.24 14.38
N ASN A 185 9.81 -7.29 13.88
CA ASN A 185 8.41 -7.20 13.49
C ASN A 185 7.46 -7.10 14.69
N VAL A 186 7.82 -7.68 15.84
CA VAL A 186 7.06 -7.55 17.10
C VAL A 186 7.03 -6.09 17.54
N MET A 187 8.19 -5.45 17.56
CA MET A 187 8.35 -4.04 17.91
C MET A 187 7.72 -3.13 16.86
N HIS A 188 7.80 -3.48 15.58
CA HIS A 188 7.09 -2.79 14.52
C HIS A 188 5.57 -2.83 14.75
N ARG A 189 5.00 -4.01 15.03
CA ARG A 189 3.57 -4.16 15.35
C ARG A 189 3.19 -3.41 16.63
N TYR A 190 4.01 -3.48 17.67
CA TYR A 190 3.74 -2.78 18.93
C TYR A 190 3.68 -1.25 18.74
N GLN A 191 4.66 -0.68 18.03
CA GLN A 191 4.73 0.77 17.82
C GLN A 191 3.87 1.26 16.63
N SER A 192 3.47 0.36 15.72
CA SER A 192 2.57 0.62 14.59
C SER A 192 1.49 -0.46 14.49
N PRO A 193 0.55 -0.54 15.46
CA PRO A 193 -0.44 -1.61 15.52
C PRO A 193 -1.37 -1.63 14.30
N ASN A 194 -1.47 -0.51 13.58
CA ASN A 194 -2.26 -0.39 12.36
C ASN A 194 -1.45 -0.58 11.06
N CYS A 195 -0.15 -0.92 11.14
CA CYS A 195 0.65 -1.20 9.95
C CYS A 195 0.18 -2.50 9.30
N SER A 196 -0.47 -2.40 8.13
CA SER A 196 -0.96 -3.56 7.40
C SER A 196 0.14 -4.56 7.07
N TYR A 197 1.31 -4.09 6.62
CA TYR A 197 2.43 -4.98 6.32
C TYR A 197 2.93 -5.74 7.55
N ALA A 198 3.18 -5.05 8.68
CA ALA A 198 3.70 -5.67 9.89
C ALA A 198 2.74 -6.75 10.44
N ARG A 199 1.42 -6.47 10.39
CA ARG A 199 0.36 -7.41 10.80
C ARG A 199 0.26 -8.66 9.93
N LEU A 200 0.74 -8.63 8.68
CA LEU A 200 0.69 -9.78 7.76
C LEU A 200 1.91 -10.70 7.90
N LEU A 201 2.99 -10.23 8.52
CA LEU A 201 4.21 -11.00 8.70
C LEU A 201 4.14 -11.91 9.92
N PRO A 202 4.39 -13.23 9.83
CA PRO A 202 4.36 -14.12 10.99
C PRO A 202 5.27 -13.63 12.13
N THR A 203 4.84 -13.78 13.38
CA THR A 203 5.75 -13.68 14.54
C THR A 203 6.43 -15.03 14.72
N GLN A 204 7.67 -15.08 15.22
CA GLN A 204 8.51 -16.30 15.24
C GLN A 204 7.87 -17.52 15.94
N SER A 205 6.79 -17.34 16.69
CA SER A 205 5.95 -18.40 17.26
C SER A 205 5.16 -19.24 16.23
N GLU A 206 5.07 -18.82 14.96
CA GLU A 206 4.19 -19.45 13.94
C GLU A 206 4.96 -20.06 12.76
N THR A 207 6.22 -20.44 12.96
CA THR A 207 7.06 -20.97 11.87
C THR A 207 6.79 -22.46 11.64
N THR A 208 5.71 -22.80 10.93
CA THR A 208 5.60 -24.07 10.19
C THR A 208 5.75 -23.81 8.70
N SER A 209 6.87 -24.29 8.16
CA SER A 209 7.31 -24.49 6.76
C SER A 209 6.38 -24.11 5.58
N ALA A 210 5.86 -22.89 5.51
CA ALA A 210 5.30 -22.33 4.27
C ALA A 210 6.13 -21.10 3.88
N ASN A 211 6.91 -21.23 2.79
CA ASN A 211 7.58 -20.07 2.21
C ASN A 211 6.50 -19.05 1.83
N ILE A 212 6.63 -17.81 2.29
CA ILE A 212 5.71 -16.69 1.94
C ILE A 212 5.62 -16.53 0.42
N GLY A 213 6.66 -16.96 -0.30
CA GLY A 213 6.72 -17.09 -1.75
C GLY A 213 5.64 -18.00 -2.36
N ASP A 214 5.08 -18.93 -1.60
CA ASP A 214 4.10 -19.91 -2.07
C ASP A 214 2.65 -19.52 -1.74
N LEU A 215 2.45 -18.50 -0.89
CA LEU A 215 1.12 -18.06 -0.46
C LEU A 215 0.49 -17.03 -1.39
N CYS A 216 -0.83 -17.13 -1.56
CA CYS A 216 -1.67 -16.28 -2.39
C CYS A 216 -1.43 -14.82 -2.05
N ARG A 217 -1.09 -14.01 -3.04
CA ARG A 217 -0.70 -12.63 -2.80
C ARG A 217 -1.89 -11.71 -2.44
N TRP A 218 -3.12 -12.21 -2.63
CA TRP A 218 -4.36 -11.54 -2.27
C TRP A 218 -4.84 -11.83 -0.84
N CYS A 219 -4.83 -13.10 -0.39
CA CYS A 219 -5.27 -13.45 0.96
C CYS A 219 -4.13 -13.78 1.93
N LEU A 220 -2.96 -14.15 1.41
CA LEU A 220 -1.79 -14.65 2.15
C LEU A 220 -2.12 -15.84 3.07
N THR A 221 -3.23 -16.52 2.81
CA THR A 221 -3.73 -17.64 3.63
C THR A 221 -3.55 -18.97 2.91
N ASN A 222 -3.94 -19.03 1.64
CA ASN A 222 -3.94 -20.24 0.83
C ASN A 222 -2.77 -20.22 -0.16
N SER A 223 -2.32 -21.38 -0.63
CA SER A 223 -1.26 -21.48 -1.64
C SER A 223 -1.64 -20.81 -2.97
N LYS A 224 -0.63 -20.31 -3.69
CA LYS A 224 -0.78 -19.81 -5.07
C LYS A 224 -0.91 -20.99 -6.00
N GLU A 225 -2.05 -21.07 -6.67
CA GLU A 225 -2.38 -22.17 -7.58
C GLU A 225 -2.87 -21.65 -8.94
N ILE A 226 -3.17 -20.35 -9.03
CA ILE A 226 -3.86 -19.75 -10.16
C ILE A 226 -2.96 -18.74 -10.87
N ALA A 227 -2.75 -18.98 -12.16
CA ALA A 227 -2.01 -18.11 -13.06
C ALA A 227 -2.94 -17.28 -13.96
N ALA A 228 -2.49 -16.08 -14.32
CA ALA A 228 -3.19 -15.14 -15.18
C ALA A 228 -2.74 -15.26 -16.65
N TYR A 229 -3.64 -15.55 -17.59
CA TYR A 229 -3.34 -15.60 -19.03
C TYR A 229 -3.42 -14.20 -19.67
N PRO A 230 -2.48 -13.76 -20.53
CA PRO A 230 -1.29 -14.45 -21.03
C PRO A 230 0.02 -14.13 -20.29
N CYS A 231 0.00 -13.31 -19.24
CA CYS A 231 1.22 -12.90 -18.54
C CYS A 231 1.87 -14.01 -17.69
N MET A 232 1.18 -15.14 -17.48
CA MET A 232 1.64 -16.32 -16.76
C MET A 232 2.01 -16.08 -15.29
N HIS A 233 1.61 -14.94 -14.72
CA HIS A 233 1.88 -14.60 -13.33
C HIS A 233 1.01 -15.43 -12.38
N LEU A 234 1.65 -16.23 -11.54
CA LEU A 234 1.05 -17.03 -10.48
C LEU A 234 0.85 -16.15 -9.24
N THR A 235 -0.38 -15.68 -9.00
CA THR A 235 -0.64 -14.62 -8.00
C THR A 235 -1.68 -14.96 -6.95
N SER A 236 -2.60 -15.88 -7.24
CA SER A 236 -3.79 -16.09 -6.41
C SER A 236 -4.05 -17.56 -6.08
N CYS A 237 -4.75 -17.80 -4.98
CA CYS A 237 -5.39 -19.08 -4.71
C CYS A 237 -6.72 -19.18 -5.47
N THR A 238 -7.29 -20.38 -5.49
CA THR A 238 -8.58 -20.67 -6.12
C THR A 238 -9.70 -19.73 -5.64
N SER A 239 -9.82 -19.48 -4.33
CA SER A 239 -10.86 -18.60 -3.78
C SER A 239 -10.70 -17.14 -4.19
N CYS A 240 -9.47 -16.61 -4.17
CA CYS A 240 -9.21 -15.24 -4.58
C CYS A 240 -9.34 -15.06 -6.09
N SER A 241 -8.97 -16.05 -6.91
CA SER A 241 -9.06 -15.94 -8.38
C SER A 241 -10.45 -15.64 -8.92
N LYS A 242 -11.51 -16.00 -8.16
CA LYS A 242 -12.91 -15.75 -8.52
C LYS A 242 -13.32 -14.29 -8.31
N ILE A 243 -12.55 -13.54 -7.53
CA ILE A 243 -12.86 -12.17 -7.10
C ILE A 243 -12.02 -11.16 -7.89
N VAL A 244 -10.81 -11.55 -8.27
CA VAL A 244 -9.80 -10.68 -8.86
C VAL A 244 -9.98 -10.64 -10.37
N ASN A 245 -9.86 -9.46 -10.97
CA ASN A 245 -10.05 -9.26 -12.42
C ASN A 245 -8.79 -8.70 -13.12
N THR A 246 -7.71 -8.52 -12.38
CA THR A 246 -6.44 -7.95 -12.84
C THR A 246 -5.27 -8.71 -12.24
N CYS A 247 -4.18 -8.83 -13.00
CA CYS A 247 -2.95 -9.41 -12.49
C CYS A 247 -2.18 -8.36 -11.67
N ILE A 248 -2.00 -8.61 -10.38
CA ILE A 248 -1.33 -7.67 -9.46
C ILE A 248 0.19 -7.48 -9.69
N LEU A 249 0.80 -8.29 -10.56
CA LEU A 249 2.23 -8.16 -10.87
C LEU A 249 2.49 -7.28 -12.10
N CYS A 250 1.50 -7.15 -12.98
CA CYS A 250 1.67 -6.37 -14.22
C CYS A 250 0.50 -5.45 -14.54
N ASP A 251 -0.51 -5.39 -13.68
CA ASP A 251 -1.75 -4.62 -13.80
C ASP A 251 -2.56 -4.84 -15.09
N LYS A 252 -2.25 -5.92 -15.82
CA LYS A 252 -2.98 -6.31 -17.03
C LYS A 252 -4.23 -7.09 -16.66
N LYS A 253 -5.34 -6.80 -17.35
CA LYS A 253 -6.56 -7.63 -17.32
C LYS A 253 -6.27 -8.96 -18.02
N PRO A 254 -6.28 -10.10 -17.31
CA PRO A 254 -6.07 -11.38 -17.95
C PRO A 254 -7.30 -11.78 -18.76
N GLN A 255 -7.06 -12.51 -19.85
CA GLN A 255 -8.14 -13.10 -20.65
C GLN A 255 -8.83 -14.24 -19.89
N SER A 256 -8.06 -14.98 -19.09
CA SER A 256 -8.56 -16.04 -18.23
C SER A 256 -7.62 -16.26 -17.05
N PHE A 257 -8.16 -16.83 -15.96
CA PHE A 257 -7.39 -17.39 -14.86
C PHE A 257 -7.53 -18.90 -14.91
N PHE A 258 -6.40 -19.61 -14.79
CA PHE A 258 -6.41 -21.07 -14.84
C PHE A 258 -5.53 -21.64 -13.73
N ARG A 259 -5.95 -22.79 -13.22
CA ARG A 259 -5.25 -23.51 -12.16
C ARG A 259 -4.10 -24.30 -12.77
N LEU A 260 -2.92 -24.17 -12.18
CA LEU A 260 -1.79 -25.04 -12.49
C LEU A 260 -1.99 -26.35 -11.72
N TYR A 261 -2.07 -27.46 -12.45
CA TYR A 261 -1.91 -28.79 -11.88
C TYR A 261 -0.42 -29.12 -11.97
N VAL A 262 0.22 -29.25 -10.82
CA VAL A 262 1.61 -29.71 -10.70
C VAL A 262 1.59 -31.17 -10.30
#